data_AF-A0AA42GSV5-F1
#
_entry.id   AF-A0AA42GSV5-F1
#
_cell.length_a   1.000
_cell.length_b   1.000
_cell.length_c   1.000
_cell.angle_alpha   90.00
_cell.angle_beta   90.00
_cell.angle_gamma   90.00
#
_symmetry.space_group_name_H-M   'P 1'
#
loop_
_entity.id
_entity.type
_entity.pdbx_description
1 polymer ?
#
loop_
_entity_poly.entity_id
_entity_poly.type
_entity_poly.pdbx_seq_one_letter_code
_entity_poly.pdbx_strand_id
1 'polypeptide(L)'
;MLVIRTGFQGHTKTLNSIKEIDEKAHASGRTVYYCNVTNFKPDHPAIKATWVQFDHPETWFELPANALIVIDEAQTWFRVRSAASKVPAYATRLEIMRKDGHELHLITQSPTFLDAHMRELCSQHIHYHRPNDGPWVKRWEFQKVQLAANKNLGFADAEFKRIAIDSSYFGCYDSVKEGTSHHFKFRLPKAAFVLCLAALFIAGVGVYLYQRLNSFGDASAASVEVVDGVSASKAAQVVPVAADRAHVTTEQYIADRTPRIAGVPSSAPIYDDLTKPVSFPRPRCYSTRSEEIINQRRKSLRLGNRHGKLHGCACISQQGSRMDIPFEACMDMVENGYFDDTKPDYGERTAGDAGSRSDPGASDGQRVTSASAVADKPVDGRVAAASSRWENVFQGSEATH
;
A
#
# COMPACT_ATOMS: atom_id res chain seq x y z
N MET A 1 -13.29 -21.20 19.17
CA MET A 1 -13.05 -20.52 17.88
C MET A 1 -11.82 -19.64 18.02
N LEU A 2 -10.91 -19.64 17.04
CA LEU A 2 -9.75 -18.76 17.03
C LEU A 2 -9.97 -17.59 16.05
N VAL A 3 -9.80 -16.37 16.55
CA VAL A 3 -9.88 -15.13 15.77
C VAL A 3 -8.57 -14.37 15.91
N ILE A 4 -7.95 -14.03 14.78
CA ILE A 4 -6.72 -13.22 14.77
C ILE A 4 -7.08 -11.80 14.34
N ARG A 5 -6.70 -10.80 15.14
CA ARG A 5 -6.96 -9.38 14.89
C ARG A 5 -5.64 -8.65 14.64
N THR A 6 -5.47 -8.03 13.49
CA THR A 6 -4.19 -7.46 13.05
C THR A 6 -4.27 -5.99 12.65
N GLY A 7 -3.14 -5.29 12.69
CA GLY A 7 -3.01 -3.89 12.27
C GLY A 7 -1.74 -3.26 12.82
N PHE A 8 -1.19 -2.26 12.13
CA PHE A 8 -0.02 -1.54 12.64
C PHE A 8 -0.32 -0.81 13.96
N GLN A 9 0.74 -0.44 14.67
CA GLN A 9 0.63 0.43 15.84
C GLN A 9 -0.10 1.73 15.46
N GLY A 10 -1.00 2.20 16.32
CA GLY A 10 -1.86 3.36 16.03
C GLY A 10 -3.10 3.07 15.18
N HIS A 11 -3.26 1.86 14.62
CA HIS A 11 -4.47 1.50 13.85
C HIS A 11 -5.69 1.18 14.71
N THR A 12 -5.69 1.54 16.00
CA THR A 12 -6.83 1.36 16.93
C THR A 12 -7.34 -0.09 17.02
N LYS A 13 -6.47 -1.07 16.78
CA LYS A 13 -6.81 -2.50 16.82
C LYS A 13 -7.34 -2.91 18.18
N THR A 14 -6.67 -2.53 19.27
CA THR A 14 -7.04 -2.89 20.65
C THR A 14 -8.39 -2.29 21.02
N LEU A 15 -8.61 -0.99 20.78
CA LEU A 15 -9.89 -0.31 21.06
C LEU A 15 -11.07 -0.97 20.32
N ASN A 16 -10.96 -1.21 19.01
CA ASN A 16 -12.03 -1.85 18.25
C ASN A 16 -12.23 -3.32 18.66
N SER A 17 -11.15 -4.01 19.05
CA SER A 17 -11.25 -5.38 19.55
C SER A 17 -12.02 -5.44 20.86
N ILE A 18 -11.69 -4.55 21.83
CA ILE A 18 -12.38 -4.45 23.11
C ILE A 18 -13.87 -4.20 22.88
N LYS A 19 -14.22 -3.22 22.05
CA LYS A 19 -15.62 -2.91 21.72
C LYS A 19 -16.36 -4.13 21.16
N GLU A 20 -15.85 -4.73 20.08
CA GLU A 20 -16.53 -5.86 19.42
C GLU A 20 -16.66 -7.09 20.35
N ILE A 21 -15.65 -7.31 21.20
CA ILE A 21 -15.63 -8.43 22.14
C ILE A 21 -16.54 -8.18 23.33
N ASP A 22 -16.55 -6.98 23.89
CA ASP A 22 -17.41 -6.60 25.01
C ASP A 22 -18.89 -6.71 24.64
N GLU A 23 -19.28 -6.15 23.49
CA GLU A 23 -20.65 -6.23 22.98
C GLU A 23 -21.07 -7.70 22.78
N LYS A 24 -20.17 -8.52 22.23
CA LYS A 24 -20.42 -9.96 22.04
C LYS A 24 -20.51 -10.72 23.35
N ALA A 25 -19.63 -10.46 24.30
CA ALA A 25 -19.59 -11.10 25.61
C ALA A 25 -20.86 -10.76 26.40
N HIS A 26 -21.26 -9.49 26.39
CA HIS A 26 -22.49 -9.03 27.02
C HIS A 26 -23.73 -9.70 26.40
N ALA A 27 -23.82 -9.74 25.06
CA ALA A 27 -24.95 -10.37 24.37
C ALA A 27 -25.05 -11.89 24.60
N SER A 28 -23.92 -12.56 24.85
CA SER A 28 -23.86 -14.00 25.09
C SER A 28 -23.77 -14.40 26.57
N GLY A 29 -23.73 -13.43 27.49
CA GLY A 29 -23.56 -13.68 28.93
C GLY A 29 -22.24 -14.36 29.30
N ARG A 30 -21.18 -14.15 28.51
CA ARG A 30 -19.87 -14.79 28.71
C ARG A 30 -18.89 -13.86 29.42
N THR A 31 -18.04 -14.43 30.27
CA THR A 31 -16.93 -13.70 30.90
C THR A 31 -15.76 -13.58 29.93
N VAL A 32 -15.18 -12.38 29.87
CA VAL A 32 -13.97 -12.10 29.09
C VAL A 32 -12.75 -12.25 29.99
N TYR A 33 -11.79 -13.08 29.58
CA TYR A 33 -10.48 -13.19 30.20
C TYR A 33 -9.47 -12.46 29.33
N TYR A 34 -8.72 -11.52 29.89
CA TYR A 34 -7.79 -10.70 29.11
C TYR A 34 -6.36 -10.74 29.65
N CYS A 35 -5.40 -10.64 28.74
CA CYS A 35 -3.98 -10.53 29.06
C CYS A 35 -3.33 -9.40 28.26
N ASN A 36 -2.43 -8.66 28.91
CA ASN A 36 -1.54 -7.66 28.31
C ASN A 36 -2.23 -6.42 27.70
N VAL A 37 -3.49 -6.15 28.08
CA VAL A 37 -4.12 -4.86 27.83
C VAL A 37 -3.67 -3.89 28.92
N THR A 38 -2.90 -2.85 28.54
CA THR A 38 -2.24 -1.96 29.51
C THR A 38 -3.27 -1.10 30.25
N ASN A 39 -3.20 -1.10 31.59
CA ASN A 39 -4.07 -0.32 32.50
C ASN A 39 -5.55 -0.40 32.12
N PHE A 40 -6.03 -1.60 31.76
CA PHE A 40 -7.43 -1.80 31.44
C PHE A 40 -8.31 -1.52 32.66
N LYS A 41 -9.43 -0.84 32.44
CA LYS A 41 -10.40 -0.44 33.48
C LYS A 41 -11.73 -1.16 33.22
N PRO A 42 -11.97 -2.32 33.85
CA PRO A 42 -13.22 -3.06 33.72
C PRO A 42 -14.45 -2.25 34.13
N ASP A 43 -14.30 -1.33 35.08
CA ASP A 43 -15.38 -0.49 35.62
C ASP A 43 -15.73 0.70 34.72
N HIS A 44 -15.11 0.83 33.55
CA HIS A 44 -15.36 1.94 32.64
C HIS A 44 -16.82 1.91 32.12
N PRO A 45 -17.56 3.04 32.07
CA PRO A 45 -18.99 3.04 31.72
C PRO A 45 -19.36 2.44 30.35
N ALA A 46 -18.40 2.38 29.43
CA ALA A 46 -18.59 1.78 28.11
C ALA A 46 -18.48 0.24 28.09
N ILE A 47 -17.87 -0.36 29.12
CA ILE A 47 -17.68 -1.80 29.26
C ILE A 47 -18.93 -2.40 29.93
N LYS A 48 -19.52 -3.41 29.29
CA LYS A 48 -20.79 -4.00 29.71
C LYS A 48 -20.64 -5.45 30.17
N ALA A 49 -19.62 -6.16 29.71
CA ALA A 49 -19.35 -7.53 30.10
C ALA A 49 -18.43 -7.59 31.32
N THR A 50 -18.34 -8.76 31.95
CA THR A 50 -17.36 -9.00 33.01
C THR A 50 -16.00 -9.31 32.39
N TRP A 51 -14.98 -8.52 32.71
CA TRP A 51 -13.60 -8.71 32.28
C TRP A 51 -12.70 -9.10 33.45
N VAL A 52 -11.96 -10.19 33.31
CA VAL A 52 -11.07 -10.75 34.33
C VAL A 52 -9.66 -10.85 33.76
N GLN A 53 -8.68 -10.30 34.47
CA GLN A 53 -7.29 -10.40 34.04
C GLN A 53 -6.74 -11.81 34.30
N PHE A 54 -5.87 -12.30 33.42
CA PHE A 54 -5.04 -13.46 33.67
C PHE A 54 -3.63 -13.26 33.08
N ASP A 55 -2.63 -13.91 33.69
CA ASP A 55 -1.21 -13.62 33.42
C ASP A 55 -0.47 -14.70 32.62
N HIS A 56 -1.10 -15.87 32.43
CA HIS A 56 -0.49 -17.02 31.74
C HIS A 56 -1.20 -17.35 30.41
N PRO A 57 -0.96 -16.58 29.34
CA PRO A 57 -1.47 -16.87 27.99
C PRO A 57 -1.21 -18.30 27.51
N GLU A 58 -0.07 -18.91 27.86
CA GLU A 58 0.23 -20.28 27.44
C GLU A 58 -0.70 -21.35 28.04
N THR A 59 -1.41 -21.06 29.12
CA THR A 59 -2.37 -21.97 29.76
C THR A 59 -3.82 -21.55 29.52
N TRP A 60 -4.09 -20.79 28.45
CA TRP A 60 -5.44 -20.31 28.10
C TRP A 60 -6.52 -21.42 28.07
N PHE A 61 -6.13 -22.67 27.79
CA PHE A 61 -7.02 -23.83 27.72
C PHE A 61 -7.45 -24.38 29.08
N GLU A 62 -6.89 -23.86 30.18
CA GLU A 62 -7.27 -24.22 31.56
C GLU A 62 -8.35 -23.28 32.11
N LEU A 63 -8.72 -22.24 31.36
CA LEU A 63 -9.75 -21.29 31.75
C LEU A 63 -11.14 -21.97 31.78
N PRO A 64 -12.11 -21.40 32.52
CA PRO A 64 -13.45 -22.00 32.64
C PRO A 64 -14.14 -22.19 31.28
N ALA A 65 -14.98 -23.21 31.18
CA ALA A 65 -15.76 -23.49 29.98
C ALA A 65 -16.55 -22.24 29.51
N ASN A 66 -16.71 -22.11 28.20
CA ASN A 66 -17.31 -20.95 27.53
C ASN A 66 -16.55 -19.61 27.73
N ALA A 67 -15.30 -19.60 28.19
CA ALA A 67 -14.49 -18.40 28.29
C ALA A 67 -14.29 -17.71 26.93
N LEU A 68 -14.39 -16.37 26.91
CA LEU A 68 -13.96 -15.53 25.81
C LEU A 68 -12.60 -14.92 26.20
N ILE A 69 -11.55 -15.19 25.44
CA ILE A 69 -10.17 -14.95 25.83
C ILE A 69 -9.56 -13.92 24.88
N VAL A 70 -8.91 -12.90 25.42
CA VAL A 70 -8.30 -11.80 24.66
C VAL A 70 -6.84 -11.67 25.06
N ILE A 71 -5.93 -11.74 24.09
CA ILE A 71 -4.50 -11.60 24.35
C ILE A 71 -3.97 -10.51 23.43
N ASP A 72 -3.59 -9.37 24.02
CA ASP A 72 -2.97 -8.27 23.27
C ASP A 72 -1.46 -8.47 23.09
N GLU A 73 -0.95 -8.03 21.94
CA GLU A 73 0.41 -8.28 21.47
C GLU A 73 0.81 -9.77 21.65
N ALA A 74 -0.07 -10.65 21.17
CA ALA A 74 0.00 -12.11 21.34
C ALA A 74 1.30 -12.76 20.82
N GLN A 75 2.05 -12.07 19.95
CA GLN A 75 3.39 -12.48 19.56
C GLN A 75 4.40 -12.45 20.72
N THR A 76 4.03 -11.99 21.92
CA THR A 76 4.91 -12.11 23.09
C THR A 76 5.01 -13.57 23.54
N TRP A 77 3.92 -14.34 23.45
CA TRP A 77 3.86 -15.75 23.86
C TRP A 77 3.83 -16.73 22.69
N PHE A 78 3.18 -16.37 21.59
CA PHE A 78 2.86 -17.32 20.51
C PHE A 78 3.69 -17.08 19.24
N ARG A 79 5.00 -16.88 19.39
CA ARG A 79 5.90 -16.58 18.26
C ARG A 79 6.01 -17.73 17.27
N VAL A 80 6.44 -17.40 16.06
CA VAL A 80 6.93 -18.37 15.08
C VAL A 80 8.08 -19.18 15.70
N ARG A 81 7.93 -20.50 15.66
CA ARG A 81 8.95 -21.49 16.02
C ARG A 81 9.72 -21.96 14.79
N SER A 82 10.89 -22.57 15.01
CA SER A 82 11.58 -23.30 13.94
C SER A 82 10.77 -24.54 13.51
N ALA A 83 10.89 -24.94 12.25
CA ALA A 83 10.14 -26.06 11.69
C ALA A 83 10.38 -27.39 12.42
N ALA A 84 11.56 -27.59 13.00
CA ALA A 84 11.94 -28.80 13.73
C ALA A 84 11.45 -28.83 15.20
N SER A 85 10.97 -27.70 15.74
CA SER A 85 10.51 -27.64 17.14
C SER A 85 9.20 -28.40 17.33
N LYS A 86 9.05 -29.10 18.46
CA LYS A 86 7.77 -29.73 18.84
C LYS A 86 6.66 -28.67 18.95
N VAL A 87 5.44 -29.03 18.55
CA VAL A 87 4.25 -28.18 18.70
C VAL A 87 3.93 -28.01 20.20
N PRO A 88 3.85 -26.78 20.73
CA PRO A 88 3.52 -26.54 22.13
C PRO A 88 2.08 -26.90 22.49
N ALA A 89 1.82 -27.18 23.77
CA ALA A 89 0.49 -27.57 24.25
C ALA A 89 -0.59 -26.52 23.94
N TYR A 90 -0.28 -25.23 24.11
CA TYR A 90 -1.20 -24.14 23.79
C TYR A 90 -1.65 -24.14 22.32
N ALA A 91 -0.81 -24.63 21.41
CA ALA A 91 -1.09 -24.67 19.98
C ALA A 91 -1.91 -25.91 19.64
N THR A 92 -1.51 -27.09 20.16
CA THR A 92 -2.26 -28.34 19.98
C THR A 92 -3.67 -28.25 20.58
N ARG A 93 -3.87 -27.53 21.69
CA ARG A 93 -5.19 -27.36 22.30
C ARG A 93 -6.19 -26.57 21.47
N LEU A 94 -5.73 -25.79 20.48
CA LEU A 94 -6.64 -25.10 19.56
C LEU A 94 -7.51 -26.06 18.74
N GLU A 95 -6.99 -27.25 18.41
CA GLU A 95 -7.71 -28.26 17.62
C GLU A 95 -9.01 -28.70 18.31
N ILE A 96 -9.03 -28.73 19.64
CA ILE A 96 -10.16 -29.19 20.43
C ILE A 96 -10.86 -28.09 21.22
N MET A 97 -10.42 -26.82 21.10
CA MET A 97 -10.92 -25.70 21.91
C MET A 97 -12.44 -25.50 21.85
N ARG A 98 -13.07 -25.97 20.76
CA ARG A 98 -14.53 -25.88 20.55
C ARG A 98 -15.30 -26.77 21.53
N LYS A 99 -14.68 -27.82 22.08
CA LYS A 99 -15.30 -28.69 23.09
C LYS A 99 -15.52 -27.95 24.41
N ASP A 100 -14.60 -27.06 24.76
CA ASP A 100 -14.68 -26.25 25.97
C ASP A 100 -15.46 -24.94 25.74
N GLY A 101 -16.04 -24.76 24.55
CA GLY A 101 -16.75 -23.53 24.17
C GLY A 101 -15.86 -22.28 24.13
N HIS A 102 -14.53 -22.45 24.15
CA HIS A 102 -13.61 -21.32 24.22
C HIS A 102 -13.59 -20.51 22.93
N GLU A 103 -13.45 -19.19 23.06
CA GLU A 103 -13.19 -18.30 21.94
C GLU A 103 -11.95 -17.47 22.23
N LEU A 104 -10.94 -17.57 21.38
CA LEU A 104 -9.64 -16.94 21.57
C LEU A 104 -9.44 -15.84 20.53
N HIS A 105 -9.24 -14.61 21.00
CA HIS A 105 -8.90 -13.45 20.20
C HIS A 105 -7.42 -13.10 20.42
N LEU A 106 -6.62 -13.24 19.37
CA LEU A 106 -5.21 -12.86 19.37
C LEU A 106 -5.05 -11.53 18.66
N ILE A 107 -4.64 -10.50 19.38
CA ILE A 107 -4.35 -9.19 18.79
C ILE A 107 -2.85 -9.10 18.54
N THR A 108 -2.45 -8.74 17.33
CA THR A 108 -1.02 -8.61 16.96
C THR A 108 -0.83 -7.58 15.86
N GLN A 109 0.42 -7.16 15.63
CA GLN A 109 0.74 -6.23 14.55
C GLN A 109 0.74 -6.88 13.16
N SER A 110 1.18 -8.15 13.09
CA SER A 110 1.23 -8.92 11.85
C SER A 110 0.88 -10.37 12.13
N PRO A 111 0.05 -11.02 11.30
CA PRO A 111 -0.24 -12.44 11.50
C PRO A 111 1.03 -13.29 11.34
N THR A 112 2.01 -12.84 10.57
CA THR A 112 3.30 -13.54 10.36
C THR A 112 4.12 -13.70 11.63
N PHE A 113 3.84 -12.95 12.69
CA PHE A 113 4.54 -13.10 13.97
C PHE A 113 4.03 -14.28 14.80
N LEU A 114 2.85 -14.80 14.47
CA LEU A 114 2.23 -15.90 15.19
C LEU A 114 2.65 -17.26 14.63
N ASP A 115 2.68 -18.26 15.52
CA ASP A 115 2.95 -19.65 15.18
C ASP A 115 2.12 -20.13 13.97
N ALA A 116 2.77 -20.87 13.07
CA ALA A 116 2.16 -21.31 11.81
C ALA A 116 0.98 -22.28 12.02
N HIS A 117 1.04 -23.16 13.03
CA HIS A 117 -0.03 -24.09 13.34
C HIS A 117 -1.26 -23.35 13.87
N MET A 118 -1.06 -22.33 14.71
CA MET A 118 -2.17 -21.49 15.18
C MET A 118 -2.81 -20.70 14.04
N ARG A 119 -2.01 -20.20 13.08
CA ARG A 119 -2.54 -19.52 11.89
C ARG A 119 -3.41 -20.43 11.03
N GLU A 120 -3.06 -21.70 10.90
CA GLU A 120 -3.84 -22.67 10.11
C GLU A 120 -5.19 -22.99 10.77
N LEU A 121 -5.24 -23.02 12.10
CA LEU A 121 -6.47 -23.26 12.88
C LEU A 121 -7.34 -22.01 13.07
N CYS A 122 -6.91 -20.86 12.54
CA CYS A 122 -7.64 -19.62 12.63
C CYS A 122 -8.95 -19.71 11.82
N SER A 123 -10.06 -19.43 12.48
CA SER A 123 -11.39 -19.45 11.86
C SER A 123 -11.75 -18.11 11.20
N GLN A 124 -11.13 -17.02 11.66
CA GLN A 124 -11.46 -15.67 11.21
C GLN A 124 -10.26 -14.74 11.43
N HIS A 125 -9.88 -13.98 10.41
CA HIS A 125 -8.86 -12.96 10.50
C HIS A 125 -9.48 -11.59 10.26
N ILE A 126 -9.29 -10.66 11.19
CA ILE A 126 -9.78 -9.29 11.09
C ILE A 126 -8.58 -8.36 10.99
N HIS A 127 -8.51 -7.53 9.96
CA HIS A 127 -7.43 -6.57 9.75
C HIS A 127 -7.93 -5.13 9.86
N TYR A 128 -7.24 -4.31 10.65
CA TYR A 128 -7.53 -2.89 10.85
C TYR A 128 -6.48 -2.01 10.18
N HIS A 129 -6.94 -1.07 9.36
CA HIS A 129 -6.12 -0.02 8.76
C HIS A 129 -6.70 1.36 9.01
N ARG A 130 -5.91 2.22 9.67
CA ARG A 130 -6.28 3.60 9.94
C ARG A 130 -5.34 4.54 9.18
N PRO A 131 -5.72 4.97 7.96
CA PRO A 131 -4.88 5.90 7.21
C PRO A 131 -4.83 7.26 7.92
N ASN A 132 -3.61 7.81 8.05
CA ASN A 132 -3.34 9.18 8.50
C ASN A 132 -4.01 9.57 9.84
N ASP A 133 -4.14 8.63 10.77
CA ASP A 133 -4.81 8.86 12.06
C ASP A 133 -6.20 9.51 11.94
N GLY A 134 -6.92 9.20 10.85
CA GLY A 134 -8.26 9.72 10.63
C GLY A 134 -9.29 9.22 11.65
N PRO A 135 -10.49 9.81 11.68
CA PRO A 135 -11.58 9.38 12.57
C PRO A 135 -12.23 8.05 12.13
N TRP A 136 -11.82 7.51 10.97
CA TRP A 136 -12.36 6.30 10.38
C TRP A 136 -11.31 5.20 10.29
N VAL A 137 -11.72 3.97 10.55
CA VAL A 137 -10.90 2.77 10.46
C VAL A 137 -11.49 1.86 9.39
N LYS A 138 -10.62 1.36 8.52
CA LYS A 138 -10.96 0.30 7.58
C LYS A 138 -10.79 -1.04 8.28
N ARG A 139 -11.85 -1.85 8.30
CA ARG A 139 -11.87 -3.20 8.85
C ARG A 139 -12.11 -4.18 7.71
N TRP A 140 -11.20 -5.12 7.50
CA TRP A 140 -11.41 -6.26 6.62
C TRP A 140 -11.56 -7.53 7.43
N GLU A 141 -12.45 -8.39 7.00
CA GLU A 141 -12.68 -9.68 7.60
C GLU A 141 -12.45 -10.78 6.57
N PHE A 142 -11.66 -11.78 6.96
CA PHE A 142 -11.27 -12.91 6.14
C PHE A 142 -11.65 -14.21 6.84
N GLN A 143 -12.09 -15.21 6.07
CA GLN A 143 -12.33 -16.56 6.59
C GLN A 143 -11.04 -17.35 6.86
N LYS A 144 -9.91 -16.91 6.29
CA LYS A 144 -8.58 -17.48 6.49
C LYS A 144 -7.56 -16.39 6.77
N VAL A 145 -6.42 -16.75 7.35
CA VAL A 145 -5.35 -15.78 7.64
C VAL A 145 -4.74 -15.24 6.35
N GLN A 146 -4.76 -13.92 6.21
CA GLN A 146 -4.13 -13.22 5.09
C GLN A 146 -2.77 -12.67 5.50
N LEU A 147 -1.69 -13.32 5.07
CA LEU A 147 -0.31 -12.96 5.45
C LEU A 147 0.16 -11.63 4.83
N ALA A 148 -0.41 -11.26 3.68
CA ALA A 148 -0.08 -10.02 2.99
C ALA A 148 -0.94 -8.82 3.45
N ALA A 149 -1.70 -8.94 4.55
CA ALA A 149 -2.67 -7.94 4.95
C ALA A 149 -2.07 -6.54 5.21
N ASN A 150 -0.80 -6.50 5.63
CA ASN A 150 -0.07 -5.25 5.85
C ASN A 150 0.51 -4.62 4.56
N LYS A 151 0.55 -5.35 3.45
CA LYS A 151 1.22 -4.92 2.20
C LYS A 151 0.24 -4.44 1.14
N ASN A 152 -0.87 -5.16 0.99
CA ASN A 152 -1.90 -4.86 0.00
C ASN A 152 -3.19 -4.56 0.75
N LEU A 153 -3.98 -3.57 0.33
CA LEU A 153 -5.28 -3.24 0.95
C LEU A 153 -6.46 -3.44 -0.02
N GLY A 154 -6.19 -4.01 -1.20
CA GLY A 154 -7.18 -4.39 -2.20
C GLY A 154 -7.43 -5.89 -2.13
N PHE A 155 -8.27 -6.31 -1.19
CA PHE A 155 -8.63 -7.72 -1.01
C PHE A 155 -9.98 -7.98 -1.67
N ALA A 156 -10.01 -8.92 -2.61
CA ALA A 156 -11.26 -9.36 -3.25
C ALA A 156 -12.00 -10.43 -2.41
N ASP A 157 -11.25 -11.13 -1.55
CA ASP A 157 -11.66 -12.25 -0.71
C ASP A 157 -12.02 -11.83 0.73
N ALA A 158 -12.18 -10.52 0.97
CA ALA A 158 -12.44 -9.97 2.29
C ALA A 158 -13.71 -9.14 2.35
N GLU A 159 -14.46 -9.27 3.43
CA GLU A 159 -15.57 -8.37 3.72
C GLU A 159 -15.02 -7.05 4.26
N PHE A 160 -15.31 -5.96 3.54
CA PHE A 160 -14.84 -4.62 3.88
C PHE A 160 -15.91 -3.82 4.62
N LYS A 161 -15.53 -3.25 5.76
CA LYS A 161 -16.35 -2.30 6.51
C LYS A 161 -15.55 -1.06 6.90
N ARG A 162 -16.16 0.11 6.75
CA ARG A 162 -15.62 1.37 7.30
C ARG A 162 -16.31 1.64 8.63
N ILE A 163 -15.53 1.80 9.70
CA ILE A 163 -16.01 1.96 11.07
C ILE A 163 -15.55 3.32 11.61
N ALA A 164 -16.46 4.04 12.28
CA ALA A 164 -16.11 5.22 13.05
C ALA A 164 -15.49 4.82 14.38
N ILE A 165 -14.43 5.51 14.80
CA ILE A 165 -13.87 5.29 16.14
C ILE A 165 -14.90 5.76 17.17
N ASP A 166 -15.26 4.86 18.09
CA ASP A 166 -16.20 5.16 19.15
C ASP A 166 -15.47 5.79 20.33
N SER A 167 -15.73 7.07 20.55
CA SER A 167 -15.05 7.83 21.60
C SER A 167 -15.47 7.43 23.00
N SER A 168 -16.59 6.71 23.17
CA SER A 168 -17.02 6.22 24.48
C SER A 168 -16.05 5.20 25.07
N TYR A 169 -15.26 4.51 24.25
CA TYR A 169 -14.26 3.55 24.70
C TYR A 169 -12.89 4.19 24.97
N PHE A 170 -12.73 5.51 24.77
CA PHE A 170 -11.47 6.17 25.16
C PHE A 170 -11.34 6.21 26.68
N GLY A 171 -10.15 5.86 27.18
CA GLY A 171 -9.86 5.81 28.61
C GLY A 171 -10.19 4.48 29.30
N CYS A 172 -10.77 3.50 28.60
CA CYS A 172 -10.94 2.14 29.13
C CYS A 172 -9.63 1.34 29.18
N TYR A 173 -8.58 1.78 28.46
CA TYR A 173 -7.22 1.27 28.55
C TYR A 173 -6.22 2.35 28.14
N ASP A 174 -4.97 2.19 28.57
CA ASP A 174 -3.89 3.07 28.15
C ASP A 174 -3.18 2.46 26.94
N SER A 175 -3.15 3.22 25.84
CA SER A 175 -2.48 2.78 24.60
C SER A 175 -0.95 2.83 24.68
N VAL A 176 -0.39 3.40 25.76
CA VAL A 176 1.05 3.51 26.01
C VAL A 176 1.32 3.42 27.51
N LYS A 177 2.44 2.78 27.90
CA LYS A 177 2.97 2.85 29.27
C LYS A 177 3.23 4.32 29.65
N GLU A 178 2.96 4.66 30.91
CA GLU A 178 3.26 5.98 31.48
C GLU A 178 4.71 6.41 31.12
N GLY A 179 4.86 7.56 30.47
CA GLY A 179 6.16 8.15 30.12
C GLY A 179 6.59 8.10 28.65
N THR A 180 5.87 7.44 27.75
CA THR A 180 6.16 7.52 26.30
C THR A 180 5.13 8.41 25.60
N SER A 181 5.44 9.69 25.51
CA SER A 181 4.61 10.69 24.86
C SER A 181 4.48 10.44 23.35
N HIS A 182 3.26 10.24 22.86
CA HIS A 182 2.96 10.40 21.44
C HIS A 182 3.18 11.86 21.07
N HIS A 183 4.25 12.14 20.32
CA HIS A 183 4.45 13.42 19.65
C HIS A 183 3.38 13.59 18.55
N PHE A 184 2.13 13.88 18.94
CA PHE A 184 1.18 14.56 18.08
C PHE A 184 1.62 16.03 17.98
N LYS A 185 2.73 16.26 17.26
CA LYS A 185 3.05 17.60 16.77
C LYS A 185 2.07 17.85 15.65
N PHE A 186 0.98 18.55 15.96
CA PHE A 186 0.08 19.12 14.97
C PHE A 186 0.91 19.98 14.01
N ARG A 187 1.34 19.40 12.90
CA ARG A 187 1.99 20.12 11.82
C ARG A 187 0.88 20.74 11.00
N LEU A 188 0.60 22.01 11.26
CA LEU A 188 -0.27 22.79 10.39
C LEU A 188 0.29 22.66 8.96
N PRO A 189 -0.49 22.15 7.98
CA PRO A 189 0.02 21.93 6.64
C PRO A 189 0.52 23.26 6.08
N LYS A 190 1.66 23.26 5.38
CA LYS A 190 2.27 24.49 4.80
C LYS A 190 1.25 25.31 3.99
N ALA A 191 0.25 24.65 3.40
CA ALA A 191 -0.88 25.27 2.71
C ALA A 191 -1.70 26.22 3.58
N ALA A 192 -1.92 25.92 4.86
CA ALA A 192 -2.64 26.80 5.79
C ALA A 192 -1.85 28.09 6.08
N PHE A 193 -0.52 27.99 6.18
CA PHE A 193 0.34 29.15 6.35
C PHE A 193 0.31 30.07 5.12
N VAL A 194 0.36 29.49 3.92
CA VAL A 194 0.22 30.24 2.65
C VAL A 194 -1.15 30.92 2.57
N LEU A 195 -2.22 30.26 3.00
CA LEU A 195 -3.57 30.81 2.99
C LEU A 195 -3.72 31.97 3.99
N CYS A 196 -3.15 31.85 5.20
CA CYS A 196 -3.11 32.95 6.17
C CYS A 196 -2.31 34.15 5.65
N LEU A 197 -1.15 33.93 5.01
CA LEU A 197 -0.37 35.01 4.40
C LEU A 197 -1.12 35.68 3.23
N ALA A 198 -1.79 34.90 2.39
CA ALA A 198 -2.59 35.43 1.29
C ALA A 198 -3.77 36.28 1.82
N ALA A 199 -4.44 35.83 2.88
CA ALA A 199 -5.52 36.58 3.52
C ALA A 199 -5.02 37.91 4.12
N LEU A 200 -3.86 37.91 4.80
CA LEU A 200 -3.25 39.13 5.32
C LEU A 200 -2.81 40.08 4.20
N PHE A 201 -2.29 39.56 3.09
CA PHE A 201 -1.92 40.38 1.93
C PHE A 201 -3.16 41.04 1.30
N ILE A 202 -4.25 40.29 1.10
CA ILE A 202 -5.51 40.83 0.56
C ILE A 202 -6.08 41.90 1.51
N ALA A 203 -6.06 41.67 2.81
CA ALA A 203 -6.49 42.65 3.80
C ALA A 203 -5.62 43.91 3.77
N GLY A 204 -4.29 43.77 3.67
CA GLY A 204 -3.35 44.89 3.56
C GLY A 204 -3.55 45.72 2.30
N VAL A 205 -3.73 45.07 1.14
CA VAL A 205 -4.05 45.75 -0.11
C VAL A 205 -5.42 46.44 -0.03
N GLY A 206 -6.42 45.80 0.59
CA GLY A 206 -7.74 46.39 0.82
C GLY A 206 -7.69 47.66 1.66
N VAL A 207 -6.94 47.64 2.78
CA VAL A 207 -6.75 48.81 3.65
C VAL A 207 -5.98 49.91 2.92
N TYR A 208 -4.93 49.57 2.17
CA TYR A 208 -4.15 50.53 1.39
C TYR A 208 -5.00 51.22 0.31
N LEU A 209 -5.80 50.45 -0.45
CA LEU A 209 -6.70 51.01 -1.46
C LEU A 209 -7.80 51.86 -0.84
N TYR A 210 -8.36 51.44 0.31
CA TYR A 210 -9.36 52.22 1.05
C TYR A 210 -8.80 53.57 1.53
N GLN A 211 -7.59 53.58 2.11
CA GLN A 211 -6.92 54.80 2.53
C GLN A 211 -6.60 55.72 1.33
N ARG A 212 -6.18 55.15 0.20
CA ARG A 212 -5.89 55.92 -1.01
C ARG A 212 -7.16 56.56 -1.59
N LEU A 213 -8.26 55.82 -1.68
CA LEU A 213 -9.55 56.32 -2.18
C LEU A 213 -10.13 57.42 -1.27
N ASN A 214 -10.00 57.28 0.06
CA ASN A 214 -10.42 58.32 0.99
C ASN A 214 -9.51 59.56 0.93
N SER A 215 -8.22 59.39 0.65
CA SER A 215 -7.29 60.52 0.45
C SER A 215 -7.53 61.31 -0.84
N PHE A 216 -8.32 60.77 -1.79
CA PHE A 216 -8.81 61.51 -2.96
C PHE A 216 -10.12 62.28 -2.69
N GLY A 217 -10.84 61.97 -1.59
CA GLY A 217 -12.08 62.66 -1.21
C GLY A 217 -11.86 64.02 -0.52
N ASP A 218 -10.70 64.23 0.12
CA ASP A 218 -10.37 65.45 0.86
C ASP A 218 -9.56 66.48 0.04
N ALA A 219 -9.30 66.20 -1.25
CA ALA A 219 -8.56 67.09 -2.15
C ALA A 219 -9.47 67.78 -3.20
N SER A 220 -10.62 68.30 -2.77
CA SER A 220 -11.48 69.13 -3.62
C SER A 220 -12.00 70.37 -2.86
N ALA A 221 -11.07 71.23 -2.44
CA ALA A 221 -11.35 72.61 -2.12
C ALA A 221 -10.10 73.49 -2.36
N ALA A 222 -9.69 73.64 -3.62
CA ALA A 222 -8.80 74.72 -4.03
C ALA A 222 -9.03 75.08 -5.50
N SER A 223 -9.70 76.22 -5.68
CA SER A 223 -9.74 77.16 -6.81
C SER A 223 -9.33 76.70 -8.22
N VAL A 224 -10.30 76.88 -9.13
CA VAL A 224 -10.18 76.89 -10.60
C VAL A 224 -9.38 78.12 -11.07
N GLU A 225 -8.36 77.91 -11.90
CA GLU A 225 -8.02 78.84 -12.98
C GLU A 225 -7.90 78.07 -14.30
N VAL A 226 -8.60 78.59 -15.29
CA VAL A 226 -8.74 78.06 -16.65
C VAL A 226 -7.63 78.66 -17.51
N VAL A 227 -6.88 77.83 -18.24
CA VAL A 227 -6.40 78.19 -19.57
C VAL A 227 -6.45 76.99 -20.49
N ASP A 228 -7.15 77.24 -21.58
CA ASP A 228 -7.51 76.37 -22.71
C ASP A 228 -6.29 76.10 -23.60
N GLY A 229 -6.21 74.89 -24.18
CA GLY A 229 -5.02 74.44 -24.90
C GLY A 229 -5.19 73.05 -25.53
N VAL A 230 -6.04 73.01 -26.55
CA VAL A 230 -6.58 71.87 -27.29
C VAL A 230 -5.55 70.90 -27.93
N SER A 231 -5.96 69.62 -27.92
CA SER A 231 -5.69 68.54 -28.89
C SER A 231 -4.46 67.63 -28.74
N ALA A 232 -4.76 66.48 -28.14
CA ALA A 232 -4.80 65.17 -28.79
C ALA A 232 -3.48 64.53 -29.22
N SER A 233 -2.99 63.60 -28.39
CA SER A 233 -2.41 62.34 -28.85
C SER A 233 -2.35 61.28 -27.73
N LYS A 234 -2.81 60.08 -28.10
CA LYS A 234 -2.66 58.76 -27.46
C LYS A 234 -3.37 58.55 -26.11
N ALA A 235 -4.66 58.20 -26.22
CA ALA A 235 -5.29 57.34 -25.24
C ALA A 235 -4.68 55.92 -25.33
N ALA A 236 -3.80 55.60 -24.38
CA ALA A 236 -3.57 54.22 -23.98
C ALA A 236 -4.80 53.77 -23.17
N GLN A 237 -5.60 52.89 -23.76
CA GLN A 237 -6.76 52.29 -23.13
C GLN A 237 -6.29 51.44 -21.94
N VAL A 238 -6.61 51.87 -20.72
CA VAL A 238 -6.64 50.99 -19.56
C VAL A 238 -7.96 50.24 -19.62
N VAL A 239 -7.87 48.97 -20.02
CA VAL A 239 -8.98 48.02 -20.03
C VAL A 239 -9.50 47.83 -18.60
N PRO A 240 -10.78 48.05 -18.31
CA PRO A 240 -11.37 47.55 -17.08
C PRO A 240 -11.53 46.05 -17.22
N VAL A 241 -10.99 45.26 -16.28
CA VAL A 241 -11.35 43.83 -16.17
C VAL A 241 -12.74 43.76 -15.55
N ALA A 242 -13.74 44.15 -16.35
CA ALA A 242 -15.03 43.49 -16.30
C ALA A 242 -14.78 42.10 -16.87
N ALA A 243 -15.15 41.04 -16.13
CA ALA A 243 -15.33 39.74 -16.73
C ALA A 243 -16.50 39.88 -17.71
N ASP A 244 -16.15 40.26 -18.94
CA ASP A 244 -17.03 40.25 -20.09
C ASP A 244 -17.45 38.79 -20.25
N ARG A 245 -18.61 38.43 -19.69
CA ARG A 245 -19.34 37.28 -20.21
C ARG A 245 -19.88 37.74 -21.56
N ALA A 246 -18.97 37.78 -22.55
CA ALA A 246 -19.34 37.89 -23.93
C ALA A 246 -20.41 36.83 -24.14
N HIS A 247 -21.61 37.25 -24.54
CA HIS A 247 -22.65 36.33 -24.94
C HIS A 247 -22.06 35.51 -26.10
N VAL A 248 -21.69 34.27 -25.82
CA VAL A 248 -21.20 33.34 -26.84
C VAL A 248 -22.33 33.20 -27.85
N THR A 249 -22.05 33.55 -29.11
CA THR A 249 -23.02 33.40 -30.20
C THR A 249 -23.45 31.93 -30.31
N THR A 250 -24.66 31.65 -30.77
CA THR A 250 -25.17 30.28 -30.89
C THR A 250 -24.22 29.41 -31.73
N GLU A 251 -23.62 29.99 -32.77
CA GLU A 251 -22.68 29.36 -33.67
C GLU A 251 -21.37 29.00 -32.95
N GLN A 252 -20.82 29.90 -32.13
CA GLN A 252 -19.63 29.59 -31.30
C GLN A 252 -19.94 28.53 -30.24
N TYR A 253 -21.13 28.58 -29.62
CA TYR A 253 -21.55 27.60 -28.62
C TYR A 253 -21.65 26.19 -29.20
N ILE A 254 -22.13 26.07 -30.45
CA ILE A 254 -22.19 24.81 -31.21
C ILE A 254 -20.79 24.38 -31.64
N ALA A 255 -19.96 25.30 -32.14
CA ALA A 255 -18.60 25.00 -32.57
C ALA A 255 -17.74 24.41 -31.43
N ASP A 256 -17.81 24.99 -30.23
CA ASP A 256 -17.08 24.50 -29.05
C ASP A 256 -17.51 23.11 -28.59
N ARG A 257 -18.73 22.68 -28.94
CA ARG A 257 -19.32 21.38 -28.58
C ARG A 257 -19.32 20.37 -29.72
N THR A 258 -18.84 20.76 -30.90
CA THR A 258 -18.73 19.87 -32.04
C THR A 258 -17.43 19.07 -31.93
N PRO A 259 -17.48 17.72 -31.88
CA PRO A 259 -16.28 16.90 -31.80
C PRO A 259 -15.40 17.05 -33.05
N ARG A 260 -14.08 17.25 -32.85
CA ARG A 260 -13.10 17.31 -33.95
C ARG A 260 -12.92 15.95 -34.66
N ILE A 261 -13.15 14.85 -33.92
CA ILE A 261 -13.03 13.49 -34.42
C ILE A 261 -14.41 12.82 -34.36
N ALA A 262 -14.85 12.29 -35.50
CA ALA A 262 -16.10 11.55 -35.60
C ALA A 262 -16.11 10.36 -34.62
N GLY A 263 -17.15 10.25 -33.80
CA GLY A 263 -17.31 9.18 -32.81
C GLY A 263 -16.54 9.37 -31.50
N VAL A 264 -15.84 10.49 -31.30
CA VAL A 264 -15.10 10.79 -30.06
C VAL A 264 -15.58 12.11 -29.44
N PRO A 265 -16.65 12.11 -28.60
CA PRO A 265 -17.23 13.33 -28.04
C PRO A 265 -16.26 14.19 -27.21
N SER A 266 -15.26 13.57 -26.59
CA SER A 266 -14.22 14.25 -25.81
C SER A 266 -13.24 15.07 -26.66
N SER A 267 -13.30 14.96 -27.99
CA SER A 267 -12.47 15.76 -28.91
C SER A 267 -13.02 17.16 -29.18
N ALA A 268 -14.15 17.54 -28.57
CA ALA A 268 -14.73 18.87 -28.70
C ALA A 268 -13.88 19.93 -27.97
N PRO A 269 -13.68 21.14 -28.55
CA PRO A 269 -12.84 22.19 -27.99
C PRO A 269 -13.13 22.56 -26.53
N ILE A 270 -14.40 22.47 -26.10
CA ILE A 270 -14.82 22.74 -24.72
C ILE A 270 -14.07 21.90 -23.67
N TYR A 271 -13.56 20.73 -24.05
CA TYR A 271 -12.85 19.83 -23.15
C TYR A 271 -11.32 19.96 -23.23
N ASP A 272 -10.77 20.84 -24.06
CA ASP A 272 -9.32 20.95 -24.28
C ASP A 272 -8.56 21.19 -22.96
N ASP A 273 -9.07 22.07 -22.11
CA ASP A 273 -8.46 22.35 -20.81
C ASP A 273 -8.50 21.16 -19.84
N LEU A 274 -9.53 20.33 -19.92
CA LEU A 274 -9.69 19.12 -19.11
C LEU A 274 -8.91 17.92 -19.69
N THR A 275 -8.61 17.93 -20.98
CA THR A 275 -8.01 16.80 -21.71
C THR A 275 -6.52 17.00 -22.03
N LYS A 276 -5.88 18.03 -21.45
CA LYS A 276 -4.43 18.23 -21.52
C LYS A 276 -3.69 16.93 -21.12
N PRO A 277 -2.79 16.39 -21.96
CA PRO A 277 -2.05 15.18 -21.64
C PRO A 277 -1.21 15.35 -20.36
N VAL A 278 -1.55 14.62 -19.31
CA VAL A 278 -0.78 14.59 -18.05
C VAL A 278 0.42 13.65 -18.14
N SER A 279 0.36 12.67 -19.05
CA SER A 279 1.38 11.66 -19.27
C SER A 279 1.34 11.19 -20.71
N PHE A 280 2.41 10.55 -21.18
CA PHE A 280 2.52 9.99 -22.53
C PHE A 280 2.85 8.50 -22.44
N PRO A 281 2.48 7.69 -23.45
CA PRO A 281 2.66 6.24 -23.39
C PRO A 281 4.13 5.85 -23.41
N ARG A 282 4.57 5.16 -22.35
CA ARG A 282 5.93 4.63 -22.22
C ARG A 282 5.95 3.14 -22.50
N PRO A 283 6.71 2.66 -23.50
CA PRO A 283 6.71 1.24 -23.84
C PRO A 283 7.36 0.42 -22.72
N ARG A 284 6.69 -0.66 -22.33
CA ARG A 284 7.27 -1.75 -21.54
C ARG A 284 7.12 -3.02 -22.37
N CYS A 285 8.22 -3.44 -22.96
CA CYS A 285 8.25 -4.55 -23.90
C CYS A 285 8.68 -5.83 -23.20
N TYR A 286 8.17 -6.96 -23.68
CA TYR A 286 8.60 -8.29 -23.27
C TYR A 286 8.54 -9.23 -24.46
N SER A 287 9.42 -10.22 -24.46
CA SER A 287 9.46 -11.27 -25.49
C SER A 287 9.35 -12.66 -24.87
N THR A 288 8.82 -13.61 -25.64
CA THR A 288 8.76 -15.02 -25.29
C THR A 288 9.22 -15.87 -26.47
N ARG A 289 9.89 -16.96 -26.15
CA ARG A 289 10.30 -18.03 -27.08
C ARG A 289 9.49 -19.32 -26.87
N SER A 290 8.58 -19.34 -25.90
CA SER A 290 7.76 -20.51 -25.63
C SER A 290 6.67 -20.63 -26.68
N GLU A 291 6.70 -21.73 -27.43
CA GLU A 291 5.75 -22.02 -28.49
C GLU A 291 4.31 -22.15 -27.95
N GLU A 292 4.15 -22.69 -26.74
CA GLU A 292 2.86 -22.76 -26.06
C GLU A 292 2.27 -21.36 -25.81
N ILE A 293 3.08 -20.44 -25.27
CA ILE A 293 2.64 -19.07 -25.00
C ILE A 293 2.35 -18.32 -26.31
N ILE A 294 3.19 -18.51 -27.32
CA ILE A 294 3.01 -17.92 -28.65
C ILE A 294 1.67 -18.36 -29.25
N ASN A 295 1.33 -19.64 -29.15
CA ASN A 295 0.07 -20.18 -29.67
C ASN A 295 -1.15 -19.66 -28.89
N GLN A 296 -1.09 -19.64 -27.56
CA GLN A 296 -2.18 -19.11 -26.72
C GLN A 296 -2.41 -17.61 -26.92
N ARG A 297 -1.34 -16.84 -27.12
CA ARG A 297 -1.37 -15.36 -27.14
C ARG A 297 -1.11 -14.76 -28.51
N ARG A 298 -1.31 -15.54 -29.58
CA ARG A 298 -0.97 -15.17 -30.97
C ARG A 298 -1.50 -13.81 -31.43
N LYS A 299 -2.74 -13.48 -31.05
CA LYS A 299 -3.38 -12.18 -31.40
C LYS A 299 -2.79 -10.96 -30.67
N SER A 300 -2.01 -11.20 -29.61
CA SER A 300 -1.45 -10.15 -28.75
C SER A 300 0.04 -9.93 -28.92
N LEU A 301 0.70 -10.82 -29.64
CA LEU A 301 2.14 -10.81 -29.87
C LEU A 301 2.41 -10.47 -31.34
N ARG A 302 3.43 -9.65 -31.58
CA ARG A 302 4.08 -9.57 -32.88
C ARG A 302 5.04 -10.75 -33.00
N LEU A 303 4.92 -11.52 -34.08
CA LEU A 303 5.75 -12.69 -34.31
C LEU A 303 6.85 -12.34 -35.30
N GLY A 304 8.04 -12.90 -35.06
CA GLY A 304 9.16 -12.78 -35.98
C GLY A 304 10.29 -13.72 -35.59
N ASN A 305 11.23 -13.90 -36.50
CA ASN A 305 12.40 -14.73 -36.28
C ASN A 305 13.58 -13.87 -35.87
N ARG A 306 14.21 -14.19 -34.74
CA ARG A 306 15.43 -13.53 -34.24
C ARG A 306 16.44 -14.63 -33.91
N HIS A 307 17.66 -14.52 -34.44
CA HIS A 307 18.72 -15.53 -34.27
C HIS A 307 18.29 -16.98 -34.58
N GLY A 308 17.49 -17.18 -35.64
CA GLY A 308 17.04 -18.50 -36.09
C GLY A 308 15.96 -19.14 -35.22
N LYS A 309 15.34 -18.40 -34.29
CA LYS A 309 14.25 -18.88 -33.43
C LYS A 309 13.01 -18.00 -33.59
N LEU A 310 11.83 -18.60 -33.44
CA LEU A 310 10.57 -17.88 -33.44
C LEU A 310 10.35 -17.20 -32.08
N HIS A 311 10.11 -15.89 -32.11
CA HIS A 311 9.79 -15.10 -30.93
C HIS A 311 8.41 -14.46 -31.08
N GLY A 312 7.71 -14.32 -29.96
CA GLY A 312 6.57 -13.43 -29.82
C GLY A 312 6.94 -12.25 -28.91
N CYS A 313 6.77 -11.03 -29.39
CA CYS A 313 7.08 -9.80 -28.65
C CYS A 313 5.86 -8.90 -28.55
N ALA A 314 5.67 -8.24 -27.41
CA ALA A 314 4.65 -7.21 -27.25
C ALA A 314 5.09 -6.12 -26.29
N CYS A 315 4.58 -4.90 -26.53
CA CYS A 315 4.80 -3.75 -25.67
C CYS A 315 3.48 -3.22 -25.11
N ILE A 316 3.51 -2.83 -23.84
CA ILE A 316 2.37 -2.24 -23.13
C ILE A 316 2.77 -0.90 -22.52
N SER A 317 1.84 0.03 -22.44
CA SER A 317 2.04 1.31 -21.77
C SER A 317 2.06 1.19 -20.24
N GLN A 318 2.37 2.28 -19.55
CA GLN A 318 2.27 2.39 -18.10
C GLN A 318 0.85 2.12 -17.56
N GLN A 319 -0.18 2.34 -18.40
CA GLN A 319 -1.59 2.12 -18.07
C GLN A 319 -2.12 0.76 -18.54
N GLY A 320 -1.28 -0.13 -19.08
CA GLY A 320 -1.67 -1.47 -19.52
C GLY A 320 -2.26 -1.57 -20.93
N SER A 321 -2.41 -0.45 -21.65
CA SER A 321 -2.82 -0.44 -23.06
C SER A 321 -1.73 -1.01 -23.96
N ARG A 322 -2.11 -1.86 -24.92
CA ARG A 322 -1.19 -2.41 -25.93
C ARG A 322 -0.70 -1.32 -26.87
N MET A 323 0.59 -1.34 -27.17
CA MET A 323 1.21 -0.43 -28.11
C MET A 323 1.47 -1.15 -29.44
N ASP A 324 1.17 -0.47 -30.55
CA ASP A 324 1.45 -1.01 -31.88
C ASP A 324 2.91 -0.74 -32.27
N ILE A 325 3.81 -1.58 -31.79
CA ILE A 325 5.25 -1.50 -32.04
C ILE A 325 5.65 -2.67 -32.95
N PRO A 326 6.37 -2.43 -34.07
CA PRO A 326 6.88 -3.47 -34.95
C PRO A 326 7.76 -4.49 -34.22
N PHE A 327 7.80 -5.74 -34.71
CA PHE A 327 8.53 -6.84 -34.06
C PHE A 327 10.01 -6.51 -33.79
N GLU A 328 10.75 -5.98 -34.78
CA GLU A 328 12.17 -5.66 -34.62
C GLU A 328 12.41 -4.59 -33.56
N ALA A 329 11.59 -3.52 -33.56
CA ALA A 329 11.68 -2.47 -32.54
C ALA A 329 11.33 -3.00 -31.14
N CYS A 330 10.33 -3.88 -31.04
CA CYS A 330 9.97 -4.52 -29.77
C CYS A 330 11.13 -5.38 -29.23
N MET A 331 11.76 -6.18 -30.09
CA MET A 331 12.91 -7.01 -29.72
C MET A 331 14.12 -6.16 -29.33
N ASP A 332 14.40 -5.09 -30.07
CA ASP A 332 15.48 -4.15 -29.74
C ASP A 332 15.26 -3.49 -28.37
N MET A 333 14.03 -3.05 -28.07
CA MET A 333 13.68 -2.50 -26.75
C MET A 333 13.79 -3.53 -25.61
N VAL A 334 13.64 -4.82 -25.89
CA VAL A 334 13.81 -5.90 -24.89
C VAL A 334 15.29 -6.22 -24.68
N GLU A 335 16.08 -6.25 -25.75
CA GLU A 335 17.50 -6.63 -25.72
C GLU A 335 18.39 -5.48 -25.23
N ASN A 336 18.14 -4.27 -25.74
CA ASN A 336 18.99 -3.09 -25.55
C ASN A 336 18.34 -2.03 -24.64
N GLY A 337 17.07 -2.19 -24.29
CA GLY A 337 16.30 -1.16 -23.58
C GLY A 337 15.86 -0.03 -24.51
N TYR A 338 15.21 0.98 -23.94
CA TYR A 338 14.91 2.24 -24.64
C TYR A 338 15.22 3.41 -23.70
N PHE A 339 15.57 4.55 -24.28
CA PHE A 339 15.80 5.77 -23.53
C PHE A 339 14.48 6.43 -23.15
N ASP A 340 14.28 6.72 -21.87
CA ASP A 340 13.11 7.45 -21.36
C ASP A 340 13.54 8.87 -21.01
N ASP A 341 13.28 9.82 -21.91
CA ASP A 341 13.67 11.24 -21.80
C ASP A 341 13.11 11.94 -20.55
N THR A 342 12.20 11.31 -19.81
CA THR A 342 11.68 11.90 -18.56
C THR A 342 12.39 11.44 -17.30
N LYS A 343 13.31 10.48 -17.42
CA LYS A 343 14.13 10.07 -16.29
C LYS A 343 15.41 10.91 -16.27
N PRO A 344 15.86 11.37 -15.09
CA PRO A 344 17.14 12.05 -14.98
C PRO A 344 18.28 11.09 -15.31
N ASP A 345 19.38 11.63 -15.83
CA ASP A 345 20.58 10.88 -16.12
C ASP A 345 21.17 10.25 -14.85
N TYR A 346 21.82 9.10 -15.02
CA TYR A 346 22.43 8.36 -13.92
C TYR A 346 23.58 9.18 -13.31
N GLY A 347 23.34 9.79 -12.13
CA GLY A 347 24.33 10.58 -11.40
C GLY A 347 23.88 12.01 -11.09
N GLU A 348 22.90 12.54 -11.83
CA GLU A 348 22.27 13.84 -11.55
C GLU A 348 21.10 13.71 -10.56
N ARG A 349 21.29 12.93 -9.48
CA ARG A 349 20.36 13.00 -8.35
C ARG A 349 20.60 14.31 -7.61
N THR A 350 19.92 15.37 -8.04
CA THR A 350 19.68 16.53 -7.18
C THR A 350 19.02 16.04 -5.89
N ALA A 351 19.43 16.62 -4.76
CA ALA A 351 19.21 16.12 -3.39
C ALA A 351 17.73 16.05 -2.90
N GLY A 352 16.75 16.01 -3.80
CA GLY A 352 15.32 16.06 -3.49
C GLY A 352 14.52 14.78 -3.78
N ASP A 353 15.02 13.82 -4.56
CA ASP A 353 14.21 12.67 -4.99
C ASP A 353 14.69 11.34 -4.40
N ALA A 354 14.29 11.10 -3.16
CA ALA A 354 14.35 9.79 -2.51
C ALA A 354 12.96 9.15 -2.54
N GLY A 355 12.46 8.82 -3.74
CA GLY A 355 11.16 8.18 -3.95
C GLY A 355 11.27 6.88 -4.78
N SER A 356 10.98 5.75 -4.14
CA SER A 356 10.72 4.42 -4.70
C SER A 356 11.70 3.84 -5.74
N ARG A 357 12.64 3.00 -5.26
CA ARG A 357 13.13 1.87 -6.05
C ARG A 357 12.08 0.76 -6.03
N SER A 358 11.53 0.44 -7.19
CA SER A 358 11.00 -0.88 -7.50
C SER A 358 11.66 -1.33 -8.80
N ASP A 359 12.85 -1.90 -8.69
CA ASP A 359 13.45 -2.71 -9.75
C ASP A 359 12.89 -4.14 -9.66
N PRO A 360 12.34 -4.69 -10.75
CA PRO A 360 12.10 -6.12 -10.85
C PRO A 360 13.31 -6.81 -11.50
N GLY A 361 13.97 -7.70 -10.74
CA GLY A 361 14.65 -8.89 -11.25
C GLY A 361 15.91 -8.69 -12.12
N ALA A 362 17.06 -8.56 -11.47
CA ALA A 362 18.32 -9.03 -12.03
C ALA A 362 18.58 -10.44 -11.47
N SER A 363 18.42 -11.45 -12.32
CA SER A 363 18.78 -12.83 -12.04
C SER A 363 20.29 -12.96 -11.82
N ASP A 364 20.65 -13.57 -10.71
CA ASP A 364 21.99 -13.94 -10.28
C ASP A 364 22.65 -14.85 -11.34
N GLY A 365 23.62 -14.30 -12.06
CA GLY A 365 24.49 -14.99 -13.01
C GLY A 365 25.87 -15.14 -12.39
N GLN A 366 26.04 -16.18 -11.57
CA GLN A 366 27.29 -16.51 -10.89
C GLN A 366 28.39 -16.85 -11.91
N ARG A 367 29.30 -15.91 -12.13
CA ARG A 367 30.53 -16.10 -12.91
C ARG A 367 31.59 -16.71 -12.01
N VAL A 368 31.75 -18.04 -12.09
CA VAL A 368 32.85 -18.76 -11.42
C VAL A 368 34.17 -18.35 -12.09
N THR A 369 35.02 -17.66 -11.34
CA THR A 369 36.46 -17.55 -11.65
C THR A 369 37.20 -18.37 -10.60
N SER A 370 37.78 -19.48 -11.05
CA SER A 370 38.60 -20.38 -10.26
C SER A 370 40.06 -19.96 -10.34
N ALA A 371 40.63 -19.51 -9.22
CA ALA A 371 42.07 -19.59 -8.94
C ALA A 371 42.34 -19.34 -7.46
N SER A 372 42.69 -20.39 -6.71
CA SER A 372 43.77 -20.31 -5.72
C SER A 372 44.13 -21.70 -5.19
N ALA A 373 45.44 -21.84 -5.00
CA ALA A 373 46.19 -23.07 -4.79
C ALA A 373 45.88 -23.77 -3.47
N VAL A 374 45.90 -25.10 -3.51
CA VAL A 374 45.86 -25.97 -2.33
C VAL A 374 47.28 -26.23 -1.88
N ALA A 375 47.59 -25.83 -0.65
CA ALA A 375 48.80 -26.20 0.06
C ALA A 375 48.61 -27.58 0.71
N ASP A 376 49.61 -28.43 0.49
CA ASP A 376 49.68 -29.82 0.90
C ASP A 376 50.39 -29.94 2.27
N LYS A 377 49.93 -30.84 3.14
CA LYS A 377 50.76 -31.63 4.09
C LYS A 377 49.94 -32.69 4.86
N PRO A 378 50.58 -33.80 5.28
CA PRO A 378 49.98 -35.13 5.28
C PRO A 378 49.58 -35.64 6.67
N VAL A 379 48.73 -36.66 6.70
CA VAL A 379 48.56 -37.54 7.88
C VAL A 379 48.65 -39.00 7.46
N ASP A 380 49.49 -39.68 8.23
CA ASP A 380 49.96 -41.06 8.20
C ASP A 380 48.82 -42.11 8.24
N GLY A 381 48.93 -43.16 7.44
CA GLY A 381 47.93 -44.23 7.34
C GLY A 381 48.57 -45.59 7.07
N ARG A 382 48.72 -46.40 8.12
CA ARG A 382 49.23 -47.77 8.06
C ARG A 382 48.24 -48.73 7.40
N VAL A 383 48.84 -49.63 6.64
CA VAL A 383 48.29 -50.71 5.81
C VAL A 383 47.64 -51.84 6.63
N ALA A 384 46.53 -52.39 6.13
CA ALA A 384 46.20 -53.80 6.26
C ALA A 384 45.32 -54.26 5.08
N ALA A 385 45.78 -55.28 4.37
CA ALA A 385 45.11 -55.95 3.26
C ALA A 385 44.58 -57.33 3.68
N ALA A 386 43.43 -57.74 3.16
CA ALA A 386 42.94 -59.11 3.07
C ALA A 386 41.81 -59.14 2.01
N SER A 387 42.05 -59.56 0.78
CA SER A 387 42.01 -60.94 0.24
C SER A 387 40.61 -61.55 0.09
N SER A 388 40.28 -61.90 -1.16
CA SER A 388 39.74 -63.17 -1.66
C SER A 388 38.41 -63.12 -2.43
N ARG A 389 38.49 -63.59 -3.70
CA ARG A 389 37.60 -64.50 -4.49
C ARG A 389 36.11 -64.10 -4.60
N TRP A 390 35.38 -64.24 -5.71
CA TRP A 390 34.97 -65.37 -6.55
C TRP A 390 34.62 -64.81 -7.97
N GLU A 391 35.12 -65.31 -9.11
CA GLU A 391 34.53 -66.38 -9.97
C GLU A 391 33.00 -66.28 -10.14
N ASN A 392 32.32 -66.39 -11.29
CA ASN A 392 32.61 -66.56 -12.72
C ASN A 392 31.25 -66.52 -13.47
N VAL A 393 31.24 -66.13 -14.76
CA VAL A 393 30.40 -66.66 -15.88
C VAL A 393 28.86 -66.47 -15.86
N PHE A 394 28.31 -65.79 -16.88
CA PHE A 394 27.49 -66.40 -17.96
C PHE A 394 27.13 -65.38 -19.07
N GLN A 395 27.52 -65.71 -20.32
CA GLN A 395 26.92 -65.29 -21.60
C GLN A 395 25.44 -65.76 -21.64
N GLY A 396 24.46 -65.29 -22.40
CA GLY A 396 24.35 -64.55 -23.66
C GLY A 396 23.05 -65.06 -24.35
N SER A 397 22.32 -64.22 -25.09
CA SER A 397 21.41 -64.54 -26.22
C SER A 397 20.64 -63.26 -26.61
N GLU A 398 20.87 -62.64 -27.77
CA GLU A 398 20.08 -62.80 -29.02
C GLU A 398 18.56 -62.64 -28.80
N ALA A 399 17.92 -61.54 -29.23
CA ALA A 399 17.57 -61.11 -30.60
C ALA A 399 16.23 -61.69 -31.11
N THR A 400 15.46 -60.81 -31.77
CA THR A 400 14.23 -60.99 -32.57
C THR A 400 12.89 -61.17 -31.82
N HIS A 401 12.05 -60.12 -31.83
CA HIS A 401 11.01 -59.94 -32.85
C HIS A 401 10.53 -58.49 -32.94
#